data_AF-A0A4R4C1H0-F1
#
_entry.id   AF-A0A4R4C1H0-F1
#
_cell.length_a   1.000
_cell.length_b   1.000
_cell.length_c   1.000
_cell.angle_alpha   90.00
_cell.angle_beta   90.00
_cell.angle_gamma   90.00
#
_symmetry.space_group_name_H-M   'P 1'
#
loop_
_entity.id
_entity.type
_entity.pdbx_description
1 polymer ?
#
loop_
_entity_poly.entity_id
_entity_poly.type
_entity_poly.pdbx_seq_one_letter_code
_entity_poly.pdbx_strand_id
1 'polypeptide(L)'
;MPLNDLGPPEPAFDYSGNIVAVRQAGVGNAASLDQAGHNGALVWQAGDGNAIVARQTGAQNWIAASQVGVGNTLNATQRGNGNTLQVQQNGSGNSVESTQVGTSLSARVTQNGSNNAVNIVQGGSNTGIQVIQSGNGARATVLTR
;
A
#
# COMPACT_ATOMS: atom_id res chain seq x y z
N MET A 1 17.36 8.42 -2.98
CA MET A 1 17.21 6.97 -2.74
C MET A 1 16.60 6.39 -4.01
N PRO A 2 17.26 5.50 -4.76
CA PRO A 2 16.72 4.99 -6.01
C PRO A 2 15.48 4.13 -5.75
N LEU A 3 14.55 4.20 -6.70
CA LEU A 3 13.11 3.86 -6.61
C LEU A 3 12.75 2.36 -6.54
N ASN A 4 13.71 1.47 -6.27
CA ASN A 4 13.50 0.02 -6.30
C ASN A 4 13.38 -0.63 -4.92
N ASP A 5 13.57 0.13 -3.85
CA ASP A 5 13.85 -0.40 -2.51
C ASP A 5 13.00 0.33 -1.46
N LEU A 6 11.69 0.04 -1.43
CA LEU A 6 10.82 0.41 -0.30
C LEU A 6 10.90 -0.64 0.81
N GLY A 7 12.12 -1.06 1.14
CA GLY A 7 12.49 -1.91 2.26
C GLY A 7 14.01 -2.13 2.23
N PRO A 8 14.68 -2.49 3.33
CA PRO A 8 16.00 -3.13 3.23
C PRO A 8 15.90 -4.43 2.39
N PRO A 9 17.00 -5.00 1.87
CA PRO A 9 16.98 -6.28 1.17
C PRO A 9 16.48 -7.39 2.09
N GLU A 10 15.19 -7.72 2.07
CA GLU A 10 14.54 -8.81 2.81
C GLU A 10 15.32 -9.31 4.06
N PRO A 11 15.56 -8.51 5.12
CA PRO A 11 16.16 -9.02 6.34
C PRO A 11 15.20 -8.75 7.48
N ALA A 12 13.99 -9.32 7.41
CA ALA A 12 13.07 -9.31 8.55
C ALA A 12 12.02 -10.44 8.53
N PHE A 13 12.14 -11.49 7.72
CA PHE A 13 11.46 -12.73 8.07
C PHE A 13 12.23 -13.39 9.21
N ASP A 14 11.96 -13.00 10.45
CA ASP A 14 12.19 -13.92 11.57
C ASP A 14 10.97 -14.82 11.81
N TYR A 15 9.89 -14.66 11.02
CA TYR A 15 8.60 -15.33 11.18
C TYR A 15 8.00 -15.20 12.59
N SER A 16 8.53 -14.30 13.43
CA SER A 16 8.28 -14.28 14.86
C SER A 16 7.21 -13.27 15.29
N GLY A 17 6.70 -12.44 14.37
CA GLY A 17 5.66 -11.49 14.73
C GLY A 17 5.21 -10.55 13.61
N ASN A 18 4.54 -9.49 14.04
CA ASN A 18 4.12 -8.37 13.21
C ASN A 18 5.27 -7.34 13.10
N ILE A 19 5.53 -6.84 11.89
CA ILE A 19 6.57 -5.87 11.59
C ILE A 19 5.92 -4.59 11.06
N VAL A 20 6.23 -3.46 11.69
CA VAL A 20 5.78 -2.14 11.27
C VAL A 20 6.98 -1.20 11.21
N ALA A 21 7.18 -0.58 10.05
CA ALA A 21 8.13 0.52 9.87
C ALA A 21 7.39 1.72 9.27
N VAL A 22 7.39 2.86 9.99
CA VAL A 22 6.77 4.10 9.53
C VAL A 22 7.82 5.20 9.52
N ARG A 23 7.95 5.88 8.38
CA ARG A 23 8.78 7.08 8.24
C ARG A 23 7.95 8.21 7.67
N GLN A 24 7.91 9.33 8.37
CA GLN A 24 7.18 10.53 7.96
C GLN A 24 8.13 11.72 7.89
N ALA A 25 8.03 12.53 6.85
CA ALA A 25 8.77 13.78 6.68
C ALA A 25 7.82 14.86 6.17
N GLY A 26 7.85 16.06 6.76
CA GLY A 26 6.89 17.14 6.49
C GLY A 26 5.82 17.27 7.57
N VAL A 27 4.70 17.95 7.28
CA VAL A 27 3.74 18.37 8.30
C VAL A 27 2.40 17.63 8.16
N GLY A 28 1.85 17.13 9.27
CA GLY A 28 0.47 16.60 9.30
C GLY A 28 0.27 15.25 8.60
N ASN A 29 1.34 14.50 8.34
CA ASN A 29 1.22 13.13 7.84
C ASN A 29 0.66 12.19 8.93
N ALA A 30 -0.22 11.27 8.56
CA ALA A 30 -0.82 10.29 9.46
C ALA A 30 -0.65 8.87 8.91
N ALA A 31 -0.30 7.92 9.79
CA ALA A 31 -0.24 6.50 9.46
C ALA A 31 -0.89 5.70 10.59
N SER A 32 -1.85 4.84 10.24
CA SER A 32 -2.52 3.90 11.15
C SER A 32 -2.37 2.49 10.60
N LEU A 33 -1.74 1.61 11.37
CA LEU A 33 -1.49 0.23 10.97
C LEU A 33 -2.04 -0.72 12.04
N ASP A 34 -2.90 -1.64 11.63
CA ASP A 34 -3.49 -2.67 12.47
C ASP A 34 -3.16 -4.04 11.87
N GLN A 35 -2.47 -4.88 12.63
CA GLN A 35 -1.97 -6.17 12.18
C GLN A 35 -2.36 -7.26 13.18
N ALA A 36 -3.08 -8.28 12.71
CA ALA A 36 -3.44 -9.46 13.48
C ALA A 36 -2.81 -10.71 12.84
N GLY A 37 -1.93 -11.39 13.57
CA GLY A 37 -1.18 -12.57 13.14
C GLY A 37 0.31 -12.28 12.90
N HIS A 38 0.82 -12.57 11.69
CA HIS A 38 2.23 -12.39 11.33
C HIS A 38 2.35 -11.59 10.04
N ASN A 39 2.29 -10.27 10.10
CA ASN A 39 2.24 -9.42 8.90
C ASN A 39 3.31 -8.34 8.92
N GLY A 40 3.69 -7.86 7.75
CA GLY A 40 4.66 -6.78 7.58
C GLY A 40 4.04 -5.56 6.92
N ALA A 41 4.41 -4.37 7.39
CA ALA A 41 4.05 -3.12 6.76
C ALA A 41 5.17 -2.10 6.82
N LEU A 42 5.49 -1.53 5.66
CA LEU A 42 6.43 -0.44 5.50
C LEU A 42 5.73 0.77 4.89
N VAL A 43 5.82 1.90 5.59
CA VAL A 43 5.17 3.14 5.20
C VAL A 43 6.20 4.26 5.15
N TRP A 44 6.22 4.97 4.03
CA TRP A 44 6.98 6.21 3.87
C TRP A 44 6.06 7.33 3.39
N GLN A 45 6.01 8.43 4.13
CA GLN A 45 5.28 9.64 3.76
C GLN A 45 6.23 10.83 3.73
N ALA A 46 6.18 11.63 2.67
CA ALA A 46 6.96 12.84 2.52
C ALA A 46 6.09 13.98 1.97
N GLY A 47 6.10 15.13 2.62
CA GLY A 47 5.26 16.28 2.29
C GLY A 47 4.16 16.51 3.33
N ASP A 48 3.01 17.03 2.92
CA ASP A 48 2.03 17.58 3.85
C ASP A 48 0.68 16.85 3.79
N GLY A 49 0.14 16.50 4.96
CA GLY A 49 -1.23 15.97 5.08
C GLY A 49 -1.47 14.61 4.41
N ASN A 50 -0.43 13.80 4.17
CA ASN A 50 -0.62 12.47 3.59
C ASN A 50 -1.15 11.49 4.65
N ALA A 51 -2.03 10.57 4.27
CA ALA A 51 -2.68 9.63 5.18
C ALA A 51 -2.61 8.18 4.67
N ILE A 52 -2.19 7.26 5.55
CA ILE A 52 -2.18 5.81 5.28
C ILE A 52 -2.95 5.10 6.38
N VAL A 53 -3.90 4.24 5.98
CA VAL A 53 -4.57 3.28 6.84
C VAL A 53 -4.34 1.90 6.26
N ALA A 54 -3.72 1.01 7.04
CA ALA A 54 -3.43 -0.36 6.64
C ALA A 54 -3.97 -1.33 7.69
N ARG A 55 -4.74 -2.34 7.25
CA ARG A 55 -5.25 -3.42 8.10
C ARG A 55 -4.87 -4.76 7.51
N GLN A 56 -4.22 -5.61 8.30
CA GLN A 56 -3.79 -6.94 7.87
C GLN A 56 -4.28 -8.00 8.86
N THR A 57 -4.93 -9.04 8.38
CA THR A 57 -5.40 -10.16 9.21
C THR A 57 -5.02 -11.49 8.56
N GLY A 58 -4.31 -12.34 9.32
CA GLY A 58 -3.78 -13.62 8.85
C GLY A 58 -2.26 -13.64 8.95
N ALA A 59 -1.58 -14.38 8.07
CA ALA A 59 -0.13 -14.55 8.12
C ALA A 59 0.55 -14.17 6.80
N GLN A 60 1.79 -13.70 6.88
CA GLN A 60 2.66 -13.37 5.76
C GLN A 60 2.07 -12.33 4.81
N ASN A 61 1.14 -11.48 5.26
CA ASN A 61 0.68 -10.36 4.41
C ASN A 61 1.70 -9.21 4.48
N TRP A 62 1.89 -8.50 3.37
CA TRP A 62 2.83 -7.42 3.22
C TRP A 62 2.20 -6.18 2.58
N ILE A 63 2.39 -5.01 3.20
CA ILE A 63 2.03 -3.70 2.62
C ILE A 63 3.27 -2.81 2.56
N ALA A 64 3.64 -2.35 1.37
CA ALA A 64 4.64 -1.30 1.18
C ALA A 64 3.99 -0.07 0.55
N ALA A 65 4.01 1.06 1.24
CA ALA A 65 3.37 2.29 0.77
C ALA A 65 4.34 3.48 0.80
N SER A 66 4.37 4.25 -0.28
CA SER A 66 5.08 5.52 -0.38
C SER A 66 4.16 6.62 -0.89
N GLN A 67 4.03 7.70 -0.12
CA GLN A 67 3.29 8.90 -0.48
C GLN A 67 4.23 10.10 -0.48
N VAL A 68 4.36 10.77 -1.62
CA VAL A 68 5.18 11.96 -1.78
C VAL A 68 4.32 13.09 -2.35
N GLY A 69 4.24 14.21 -1.64
CA GLY A 69 3.47 15.39 -2.03
C GLY A 69 2.42 15.77 -0.98
N VAL A 70 1.23 16.17 -1.42
CA VAL A 70 0.23 16.80 -0.54
C VAL A 70 -1.09 16.05 -0.55
N GLY A 71 -1.59 15.65 0.62
CA GLY A 71 -2.94 15.12 0.77
C GLY A 71 -3.19 13.79 0.04
N ASN A 72 -2.16 12.96 -0.15
CA ASN A 72 -2.37 11.62 -0.73
C ASN A 72 -2.95 10.68 0.33
N THR A 73 -3.86 9.78 -0.08
CA THR A 73 -4.55 8.85 0.81
C THR A 73 -4.41 7.40 0.34
N LEU A 74 -4.16 6.49 1.26
CA LEU A 74 -4.19 5.04 1.04
C LEU A 74 -5.02 4.38 2.13
N ASN A 75 -5.99 3.57 1.72
CA ASN A 75 -6.71 2.64 2.58
C ASN A 75 -6.51 1.22 2.06
N ALA A 76 -5.82 0.38 2.83
CA ALA A 76 -5.47 -0.97 2.46
C ALA A 76 -6.00 -1.98 3.48
N THR A 77 -6.66 -3.04 3.00
CA THR A 77 -7.09 -4.17 3.81
C THR A 77 -6.63 -5.48 3.17
N GLN A 78 -5.86 -6.28 3.89
CA GLN A 78 -5.46 -7.62 3.50
C GLN A 78 -5.99 -8.65 4.49
N ARG A 79 -6.69 -9.67 3.97
CA ARG A 79 -7.21 -10.79 4.75
C ARG A 79 -6.82 -12.11 4.09
N GLY A 80 -6.12 -12.96 4.84
CA GLY A 80 -5.69 -14.29 4.39
C GLY A 80 -4.19 -14.46 4.51
N ASN A 81 -3.55 -15.17 3.58
CA ASN A 81 -2.14 -15.55 3.70
C ASN A 81 -1.31 -15.11 2.50
N GLY A 82 -0.14 -14.50 2.74
CA GLY A 82 0.82 -14.21 1.67
C GLY A 82 0.39 -13.11 0.69
N ASN A 83 -0.53 -12.22 1.06
CA ASN A 83 -0.97 -11.14 0.17
C ASN A 83 0.02 -9.98 0.19
N THR A 84 0.32 -9.41 -0.98
CA THR A 84 1.28 -8.31 -1.14
C THR A 84 0.61 -7.12 -1.81
N LEU A 85 0.75 -5.94 -1.21
CA LEU A 85 0.30 -4.67 -1.77
C LEU A 85 1.47 -3.69 -1.78
N GLN A 86 1.73 -3.11 -2.95
CA GLN A 86 2.71 -2.04 -3.11
C GLN A 86 2.04 -0.81 -3.71
N VAL A 87 2.14 0.33 -3.03
CA VAL A 87 1.51 1.57 -3.45
C VAL A 87 2.53 2.69 -3.49
N GLN A 88 2.54 3.43 -4.61
CA GLN A 88 3.30 4.65 -4.78
C GLN A 88 2.37 5.76 -5.26
N GLN A 89 2.29 6.86 -4.51
CA GLN A 89 1.52 8.04 -4.85
C GLN A 89 2.45 9.25 -4.86
N ASN A 90 2.61 9.86 -6.03
CA ASN A 90 3.43 11.05 -6.22
C ASN A 90 2.58 12.19 -6.81
N GLY A 91 2.46 13.27 -6.05
CA GLY A 91 1.70 14.46 -6.42
C GLY A 91 0.68 14.83 -5.35
N SER A 92 -0.50 15.30 -5.74
CA SER A 92 -1.49 15.83 -4.79
C SER A 92 -2.86 15.17 -4.89
N GLY A 93 -3.48 14.89 -3.74
CA GLY A 93 -4.85 14.37 -3.68
C GLY A 93 -5.05 13.01 -4.36
N ASN A 94 -4.00 12.20 -4.53
CA ASN A 94 -4.17 10.86 -5.08
C ASN A 94 -4.75 9.93 -4.00
N SER A 95 -5.64 9.03 -4.39
CA SER A 95 -6.29 8.08 -3.49
C SER A 95 -6.17 6.65 -4.00
N VAL A 96 -5.80 5.72 -3.12
CA VAL A 96 -5.86 4.27 -3.36
C VAL A 96 -6.71 3.62 -2.30
N GLU A 97 -7.69 2.84 -2.73
CA GLU A 97 -8.41 1.88 -1.91
C GLU A 97 -8.07 0.48 -2.42
N SER A 98 -7.61 -0.40 -1.52
CA SER A 98 -7.24 -1.77 -1.89
C SER A 98 -7.75 -2.76 -0.85
N THR A 99 -8.47 -3.77 -1.32
CA THR A 99 -8.95 -4.91 -0.53
C THR A 99 -8.49 -6.20 -1.19
N GLN A 100 -7.69 -7.00 -0.49
CA GLN A 100 -7.22 -8.31 -0.92
C GLN A 100 -7.72 -9.37 0.06
N VAL A 101 -8.58 -10.28 -0.39
CA VAL A 101 -9.14 -11.37 0.42
C VAL A 101 -8.83 -12.71 -0.23
N GLY A 102 -7.86 -13.44 0.32
CA GLY A 102 -7.42 -14.69 -0.29
C GLY A 102 -5.97 -15.05 0.04
N THR A 103 -5.36 -15.81 -0.86
CA THR A 103 -3.99 -16.30 -0.70
C THR A 103 -3.11 -15.89 -1.86
N SER A 104 -1.91 -15.37 -1.56
CA SER A 104 -0.91 -15.02 -2.59
C SER A 104 -1.43 -14.03 -3.64
N LEU A 105 -2.25 -13.07 -3.20
CA LEU A 105 -2.72 -11.96 -4.05
C LEU A 105 -1.65 -10.88 -4.11
N SER A 106 -1.38 -10.33 -5.29
CA SER A 106 -0.41 -9.25 -5.48
C SER A 106 -1.05 -8.06 -6.19
N ALA A 107 -0.83 -6.86 -5.65
CA ALA A 107 -1.25 -5.61 -6.28
C ALA A 107 -0.10 -4.59 -6.24
N ARG A 108 0.19 -3.99 -7.40
CA ARG A 108 1.09 -2.84 -7.49
C ARG A 108 0.36 -1.64 -8.07
N VAL A 109 0.35 -0.54 -7.33
CA VAL A 109 -0.26 0.73 -7.74
C VAL A 109 0.79 1.83 -7.81
N THR A 110 0.81 2.54 -8.93
CA THR A 110 1.60 3.77 -9.09
C THR A 110 0.68 4.89 -9.60
N GLN A 111 0.49 5.94 -8.81
CA GLN A 111 -0.24 7.15 -9.18
C GLN A 111 0.72 8.33 -9.26
N ASN A 112 0.86 8.93 -10.44
CA ASN A 112 1.65 10.12 -10.68
C ASN A 112 0.76 11.26 -11.18
N GLY A 113 0.79 12.40 -10.49
CA GLY A 113 -0.02 13.58 -10.83
C GLY A 113 -1.03 13.91 -9.74
N SER A 114 -2.18 14.47 -10.11
CA SER A 114 -3.14 14.99 -9.13
C SER A 114 -4.50 14.33 -9.22
N ASN A 115 -5.17 14.12 -8.09
CA ASN A 115 -6.55 13.62 -8.01
C ASN A 115 -6.79 12.28 -8.72
N ASN A 116 -5.77 11.41 -8.80
CA ASN A 116 -5.96 10.07 -9.34
C ASN A 116 -6.61 9.16 -8.28
N ALA A 117 -7.49 8.26 -8.70
CA ALA A 117 -8.14 7.30 -7.82
C ALA A 117 -8.02 5.87 -8.36
N VAL A 118 -7.55 4.96 -7.50
CA VAL A 118 -7.55 3.52 -7.76
C VAL A 118 -8.41 2.83 -6.71
N ASN A 119 -9.32 1.96 -7.15
CA ASN A 119 -9.97 0.98 -6.31
C ASN A 119 -9.59 -0.43 -6.77
N ILE A 120 -9.03 -1.24 -5.88
CA ILE A 120 -8.65 -2.64 -6.14
C ILE A 120 -9.42 -3.53 -5.19
N VAL A 121 -10.11 -4.52 -5.75
CA VAL A 121 -10.76 -5.60 -5.02
C VAL A 121 -10.26 -6.92 -5.61
N GLN A 122 -9.49 -7.67 -4.84
CA GLN A 122 -8.99 -9.00 -5.22
C GLN A 122 -9.57 -10.07 -4.32
N GLY A 123 -10.22 -11.06 -4.93
CA GLY A 123 -10.59 -12.32 -4.31
C GLY A 123 -9.81 -13.51 -4.88
N GLY A 124 -9.76 -14.61 -4.14
CA GLY A 124 -9.32 -15.91 -4.63
C GLY A 124 -7.86 -16.24 -4.30
N SER A 125 -7.13 -16.81 -5.27
CA SER A 125 -5.76 -17.25 -5.09
C SER A 125 -4.91 -16.89 -6.31
N ASN A 126 -3.65 -16.50 -6.10
CA ASN A 126 -2.64 -16.28 -7.16
C ASN A 126 -3.05 -15.27 -8.26
N THR A 127 -3.71 -14.17 -7.91
CA THR A 127 -3.99 -13.07 -8.86
C THR A 127 -3.00 -11.92 -8.67
N GLY A 128 -2.42 -11.46 -9.79
CA GLY A 128 -1.55 -10.29 -9.85
C GLY A 128 -2.24 -9.13 -10.57
N ILE A 129 -2.27 -7.94 -9.95
CA ILE A 129 -2.79 -6.71 -10.54
C ILE A 129 -1.67 -5.67 -10.57
N GLN A 130 -1.54 -4.99 -11.70
CA GLN A 130 -0.73 -3.79 -11.81
C GLN A 130 -1.61 -2.64 -12.32
N VAL A 131 -1.61 -1.52 -11.59
CA VAL A 131 -2.29 -0.29 -11.98
C VAL A 131 -1.27 0.84 -12.02
N ILE A 132 -1.14 1.47 -13.18
CA ILE A 132 -0.33 2.68 -13.36
C ILE A 132 -1.26 3.78 -13.86
N GLN A 133 -1.35 4.86 -13.09
CA GLN A 133 -2.07 6.07 -13.46
C GLN A 133 -1.10 7.22 -13.53
N SER A 134 -1.10 7.91 -14.66
CA SER A 134 -0.38 9.16 -14.85
C SER A 134 -1.36 10.25 -15.30
N GLY A 135 -1.15 11.48 -14.84
CA GLY A 135 -1.97 12.64 -15.20
C GLY A 135 -2.88 13.10 -14.07
N ASN A 136 -3.96 13.80 -14.45
CA ASN A 136 -4.88 14.41 -13.50
C ASN A 136 -6.27 13.77 -13.62
N GLY A 137 -6.84 13.34 -12.48
CA GLY A 137 -8.21 12.84 -12.41
C GLY A 137 -8.43 11.43 -12.97
N ALA A 138 -7.37 10.64 -13.18
CA ALA A 138 -7.53 9.28 -13.69
C ALA A 138 -8.22 8.38 -12.66
N ARG A 139 -9.18 7.57 -13.10
CA ARG A 139 -9.89 6.61 -12.25
C ARG A 139 -9.72 5.21 -12.79
N ALA A 140 -9.39 4.26 -11.92
CA ALA A 140 -9.27 2.85 -12.26
C ALA A 140 -9.98 2.03 -11.19
N THR A 141 -10.75 1.05 -11.63
CA THR A 141 -11.33 0.02 -10.75
C THR A 141 -10.88 -1.32 -11.28
N VAL A 142 -10.25 -2.11 -10.43
CA VAL A 142 -9.84 -3.48 -10.77
C VAL A 142 -10.54 -4.44 -9.82
N LEU A 143 -11.28 -5.37 -10.40
CA LEU A 143 -11.98 -6.42 -9.69
C LEU A 143 -11.51 -7.77 -10.21
N THR A 144 -10.93 -8.60 -9.36
CA THR A 144 -10.69 -10.02 -9.65
C THR A 144 -11.58 -10.86 -8.74
N ARG A 145 -12.26 -11.84 -9.33
CA ARG A 145 -13.14 -12.80 -8.63
C ARG A 145 -12.51 -14.17 -8.64
#